data_AF-A0A7M2WYV4-F1
#
_entry.id   AF-A0A7M2WYV4-F1
#
_cell.length_a   1.000
_cell.length_b   1.000
_cell.length_c   1.000
_cell.angle_alpha   90.00
_cell.angle_beta   90.00
_cell.angle_gamma   90.00
#
_symmetry.space_group_name_H-M   'P 1'
#
loop_
_entity.id
_entity.type
_entity.pdbx_description
1 polymer ?
#
loop_
_entity_poly.entity_id
_entity_poly.type
_entity_poly.pdbx_seq_one_letter_code
_entity_poly.pdbx_strand_id
1 'polypeptide(L)'
;MTSGAAALQHAPFHRYQSIGGTHRIYLRYPLRVAPAEGDGVSIRRGCRKTLSDCEARQGDTDQFGGFPNTPYGLVKPKKTDHT
;
A
#
# COMPACT_ATOMS: atom_id res chain seq x y z
N MET A 1 -7.14 -0.74 11.04
CA MET A 1 -8.44 -1.01 11.68
C MET A 1 -8.81 0.17 12.54
N THR A 2 -10.09 0.55 12.59
CA THR A 2 -10.57 1.70 13.38
C THR A 2 -11.40 1.28 14.60
N SER A 3 -11.82 0.02 14.70
CA SER A 3 -12.50 -0.54 15.88
C SER A 3 -12.21 -2.05 16.03
N GLY A 4 -12.78 -2.68 17.07
CA GLY A 4 -12.70 -4.12 17.32
C GLY A 4 -11.41 -4.57 18.00
N ALA A 5 -11.24 -5.88 18.13
CA ALA A 5 -10.05 -6.49 18.77
C ALA A 5 -8.76 -6.26 17.96
N ALA A 6 -8.91 -5.97 16.65
CA ALA A 6 -7.81 -5.62 15.77
C ALA A 6 -7.58 -4.10 15.65
N ALA A 7 -8.22 -3.26 16.47
CA ALA A 7 -8.09 -1.80 16.43
C ALA A 7 -6.62 -1.35 16.43
N LEU A 8 -6.34 -0.24 15.73
CA LEU A 8 -5.00 0.34 15.55
C LEU A 8 -3.98 -0.54 14.81
N GLN A 9 -4.34 -1.76 14.39
CA GLN A 9 -3.48 -2.56 13.53
C GLN A 9 -3.55 -2.08 12.08
N HIS A 10 -2.40 -2.14 11.41
CA HIS A 10 -2.24 -1.76 10.02
C HIS A 10 -1.47 -2.86 9.29
N ALA A 11 -1.96 -3.27 8.14
CA ALA A 11 -1.26 -4.19 7.25
C ALA A 11 -1.40 -3.70 5.81
N PRO A 12 -0.33 -3.73 5.00
CA PRO A 12 -0.44 -3.46 3.57
C PRO A 12 -1.19 -4.61 2.89
N PHE A 13 -2.07 -4.30 1.94
CA PHE A 13 -2.63 -5.31 1.06
C PHE A 13 -1.81 -5.41 -0.23
N HIS A 14 -1.70 -6.62 -0.78
CA HIS A 14 -0.95 -6.88 -2.01
C HIS A 14 -1.85 -7.18 -3.21
N ARG A 15 -3.13 -7.50 -2.97
CA ARG A 15 -4.12 -7.78 -4.01
C ARG A 15 -5.48 -7.22 -3.62
N TYR A 16 -6.16 -6.67 -4.62
CA TYR A 16 -7.53 -6.17 -4.53
C TYR A 16 -8.33 -6.74 -5.70
N GLN A 17 -9.55 -7.20 -5.44
CA GLN A 17 -10.48 -7.68 -6.46
C GLN A 17 -11.88 -7.13 -6.19
N SER A 18 -12.56 -6.68 -7.25
CA SER A 18 -13.98 -6.33 -7.21
C SER A 18 -14.74 -7.39 -8.00
N ILE A 19 -15.65 -8.12 -7.33
CA ILE A 19 -16.43 -9.21 -7.93
C ILE A 19 -17.88 -9.02 -7.52
N GLY A 20 -18.76 -8.70 -8.46
CA GLY A 20 -20.20 -8.57 -8.19
C GLY A 20 -20.54 -7.57 -7.08
N GLY A 21 -19.83 -6.43 -7.00
CA GLY A 21 -20.02 -5.43 -5.94
C GLY A 21 -19.36 -5.79 -4.61
N THR A 22 -18.79 -6.99 -4.47
CA THR A 22 -17.98 -7.36 -3.30
C THR A 22 -16.52 -7.00 -3.53
N HIS A 23 -15.93 -6.32 -2.55
CA HIS A 23 -14.50 -5.99 -2.53
C HIS A 23 -13.73 -7.01 -1.71
N ARG A 24 -12.82 -7.74 -2.35
CA ARG A 24 -11.90 -8.68 -1.69
C ARG A 24 -10.50 -8.08 -1.60
N ILE A 25 -9.94 -8.07 -0.41
CA ILE A 25 -8.63 -7.50 -0.11
C ILE A 25 -7.76 -8.60 0.51
N TYR A 26 -6.57 -8.79 -0.03
CA TYR A 26 -5.62 -9.78 0.47
C TYR A 26 -4.44 -9.06 1.10
N LEU A 27 -4.25 -9.29 2.40
CA LEU A 27 -3.17 -8.69 3.17
C LEU A 27 -1.83 -9.35 2.79
N ARG A 28 -0.75 -8.56 2.78
CA ARG A 28 0.60 -9.10 2.57
C ARG A 28 1.06 -9.93 3.77
N TYR A 29 0.66 -9.51 4.97
CA TYR A 29 0.94 -10.18 6.23
C TYR A 29 -0.34 -10.24 7.07
N PRO A 30 -0.51 -11.27 7.92
CA PRO A 30 -1.69 -11.37 8.77
C PRO A 30 -1.72 -10.24 9.81
N LEU A 31 -2.93 -9.89 10.25
CA LEU A 31 -3.12 -9.12 11.48
C LEU A 31 -2.76 -10.01 12.68
N ARG A 32 -2.33 -9.40 13.79
CA ARG A 32 -2.00 -10.14 15.02
C ARG A 32 -3.24 -10.81 15.62
N VAL A 33 -4.41 -10.24 15.36
CA VAL A 33 -5.71 -10.73 15.80
C VAL A 33 -6.64 -10.73 14.60
N ALA A 34 -7.43 -11.78 14.45
CA ALA A 34 -8.43 -11.86 13.40
C ALA A 34 -9.53 -10.80 13.64
N PRO A 35 -9.87 -9.97 12.64
CA PRO A 35 -10.99 -9.05 12.75
C PRO A 35 -12.32 -9.80 12.72
N ALA A 36 -13.32 -9.24 13.39
CA ALA A 36 -14.68 -9.77 13.39
C ALA A 36 -15.55 -9.10 12.31
N GLU A 37 -16.65 -9.75 11.93
CA GLU A 37 -17.67 -9.10 11.10
C GLU A 37 -18.22 -7.86 11.80
N GLY A 38 -18.33 -6.75 11.08
CA GLY A 38 -18.75 -5.45 11.62
C GLY A 38 -17.61 -4.56 12.14
N ASP A 39 -16.37 -5.05 12.21
CA ASP A 39 -15.22 -4.21 12.56
C ASP A 39 -14.99 -3.11 11.52
N GLY A 40 -14.70 -1.90 12.01
CA GLY A 40 -14.42 -0.74 11.18
C GLY A 40 -13.02 -0.80 10.57
N VAL A 41 -12.94 -0.48 9.27
CA VAL A 41 -11.69 -0.42 8.53
C VAL A 41 -11.56 0.91 7.79
N SER A 42 -10.35 1.46 7.77
CA SER A 42 -9.98 2.59 6.91
C SER A 42 -8.94 2.10 5.91
N ILE A 43 -9.25 2.26 4.62
CA ILE A 43 -8.37 1.87 3.52
C ILE A 43 -7.79 3.13 2.92
N ARG A 44 -6.46 3.24 2.95
CA ARG A 44 -5.75 4.31 2.26
C ARG A 44 -5.35 3.84 0.87
N ARG A 45 -5.40 4.74 -0.11
CA ARG A 45 -5.00 4.46 -1.48
C ARG A 45 -3.52 4.05 -1.51
N GLY A 46 -3.21 2.97 -2.21
CA GLY A 46 -1.81 2.60 -2.48
C GLY A 46 -1.15 3.60 -3.43
N CYS A 47 0.14 3.86 -3.23
CA CYS A 47 0.99 4.63 -4.15
C CYS A 47 1.93 3.67 -4.87
N ARG A 48 1.94 3.68 -6.21
CA ARG A 48 2.83 2.80 -7.00
C ARG A 48 4.30 3.24 -6.97
N LYS A 49 4.60 4.40 -6.38
CA LYS A 49 5.95 4.98 -6.26
C LYS A 49 6.64 5.16 -7.62
N THR A 50 5.86 5.38 -8.68
CA THR A 50 6.36 5.78 -10.00
C THR A 50 6.03 7.24 -10.21
N LEU A 51 6.91 7.98 -10.90
CA LEU A 51 6.70 9.42 -11.15
C LEU A 51 5.36 9.66 -11.84
N SER A 52 5.04 8.85 -12.84
CA SER A 52 3.77 8.89 -13.56
C SER A 52 2.53 8.66 -12.69
N ASP A 53 2.61 7.85 -11.63
CA ASP A 53 1.49 7.62 -10.71
C ASP A 53 1.37 8.80 -9.72
N CYS A 54 2.50 9.41 -9.32
CA CYS A 54 2.48 10.65 -8.54
C CYS A 54 1.87 11.82 -9.33
N GLU A 55 2.30 12.02 -10.59
CA GLU A 55 1.73 13.01 -11.52
C GLU A 55 0.23 12.82 -11.68
N ALA A 56 -0.20 11.60 -12.02
CA ALA A 56 -1.59 11.35 -12.37
C ALA A 56 -2.55 11.27 -11.17
N ARG A 57 -2.05 11.03 -9.95
CA ARG A 57 -2.91 10.66 -8.81
C ARG A 57 -2.63 11.33 -7.48
N GLN A 58 -1.47 11.92 -7.27
CA GLN A 58 -1.10 12.56 -6.01
C GLN A 58 -1.02 14.09 -6.14
N GLY A 59 -0.73 14.61 -7.35
CA GLY A 59 -0.71 16.06 -7.63
C GLY A 59 0.50 16.80 -7.07
N ASP A 60 1.45 16.10 -6.44
CA ASP A 60 2.70 16.65 -5.91
C ASP A 60 3.88 15.82 -6.44
N THR A 61 4.49 16.34 -7.52
CA THR A 61 5.70 15.77 -8.13
C THR A 61 6.98 16.30 -7.50
N ASP A 62 6.91 17.49 -6.89
CA ASP A 62 8.08 18.14 -6.29
C ASP A 62 8.56 17.36 -5.07
N GLN A 63 7.64 16.65 -4.39
CA GLN A 63 7.95 15.72 -3.31
C GLN A 63 8.08 14.26 -3.74
N PHE A 64 8.27 13.95 -5.03
CA PHE A 64 8.40 12.57 -5.51
C PHE A 64 9.50 11.77 -4.79
N GLY A 65 10.58 12.45 -4.35
CA GLY A 65 11.64 11.86 -3.54
C GLY A 65 12.39 10.69 -4.22
N GLY A 66 12.23 10.55 -5.54
CA GLY A 66 12.86 9.53 -6.37
C GLY A 66 13.86 10.11 -7.35
N PHE A 67 14.42 9.24 -8.18
CA PHE A 67 15.51 9.56 -9.11
C PHE A 67 15.08 9.31 -10.56
N PRO A 68 14.15 10.11 -11.12
CA PRO A 68 13.53 9.82 -12.42
C PRO A 68 14.51 9.91 -13.59
N ASN A 69 15.54 10.75 -13.48
CA ASN A 69 16.52 11.02 -14.53
C ASN A 69 17.87 10.32 -14.31
N THR A 70 17.97 9.44 -13.29
CA THR A 70 19.23 8.76 -13.03
C THR A 70 19.47 7.64 -14.05
N PRO A 71 20.64 7.62 -14.72
CA PRO A 71 20.98 6.57 -15.67
C PRO A 71 20.87 5.17 -15.06
N TYR A 72 20.43 4.22 -15.88
CA TYR A 72 20.33 2.82 -15.48
C TYR A 72 21.71 2.31 -15.00
N GLY A 73 21.76 1.68 -13.82
CA GLY A 73 22.99 1.16 -13.22
C GLY A 73 23.71 2.08 -12.22
N LEU A 74 23.35 3.36 -12.12
CA LEU A 74 23.88 4.27 -11.09
C LEU A 74 23.06 4.30 -9.80
N VAL A 75 21.81 3.85 -9.86
CA VAL A 75 20.99 3.61 -8.67
C VAL A 75 21.40 2.24 -8.12
N LYS A 76 22.07 2.22 -6.95
CA LYS A 76 22.28 0.95 -6.25
C LYS A 76 20.92 0.29 -6.04
N PRO A 77 20.71 -0.98 -6.43
CA PRO A 77 19.49 -1.67 -6.08
C PRO A 77 19.36 -1.62 -4.57
N LYS A 78 18.22 -1.12 -4.08
CA LYS A 78 17.90 -1.23 -2.66
C LYS A 78 17.94 -2.72 -2.35
N LYS A 79 18.85 -3.16 -1.47
CA LYS A 79 18.82 -4.53 -0.96
C LYS A 79 17.38 -4.80 -0.53
N THR A 80 16.74 -5.76 -1.16
CA THR A 80 15.49 -6.32 -0.67
C THR A 80 15.84 -6.99 0.65
N ASP A 81 15.69 -6.26 1.76
CA ASP A 81 15.74 -6.86 3.09
C ASP A 81 14.56 -7.82 3.18
N HIS A 82 14.87 -9.09 2.98
CA HIS A 82 14.04 -10.22 3.35
C HIS A 82 14.28 -10.48 4.84
N THR A 83 13.54 -9.76 5.69
CA THR A 83 13.38 -10.06 7.12
C THR A 83 11.93 -9.84 7.50
#